data_AF-A0A4Y2QG14-F1
#
_entry.id   AF-A0A4Y2QG14-F1
#
_cell.length_a   1.000
_cell.length_b   1.000
_cell.length_c   1.000
_cell.angle_alpha   90.00
_cell.angle_beta   90.00
_cell.angle_gamma   90.00
#
_symmetry.space_group_name_H-M   'P 1'
#
loop_
_entity.id
_entity.type
_entity.pdbx_description
1 polymer ?
#
loop_
_entity_poly.entity_id
_entity_poly.type
_entity_poly.pdbx_seq_one_letter_code
_entity_poly.pdbx_strand_id
1 'polypeptide(L)'
;MWRFTRENKHFSSYVYKARSRVPQRWKSSGKVLAVRREDASVWERRAPIAPHHVKQLTKEGVKVLVQPSNRRAYPMQAYISAGAIIQEDISEAPVIIGVKQVPIDSLLPNKTYCFFSHTIKAQEANMPMLDCILERNIRLIDYEKLVDSKGQRVVAFGKFAGVAGIINILHGLGLRLLALGHHTPFM
;
A
#
# COMPACT_ATOMS: atom_id res chain seq x y z
N MET A 1 27.49 -43.74 36.48
CA MET A 1 28.08 -44.82 35.64
C MET A 1 27.77 -44.43 34.19
N TRP A 2 28.60 -43.80 33.38
CA TRP A 2 30.06 -43.76 33.20
C TRP A 2 30.55 -42.34 32.84
N ARG A 3 31.80 -42.04 33.20
CA ARG A 3 32.62 -40.89 32.75
C ARG A 3 33.46 -41.31 31.53
N PHE A 4 33.70 -40.39 30.59
CA PHE A 4 34.90 -40.26 29.71
C PHE A 4 34.85 -38.85 29.09
N THR A 5 35.49 -37.81 29.64
CA THR A 5 36.86 -37.27 29.41
C THR A 5 37.20 -36.74 28.00
N ARG A 6 37.47 -35.42 27.98
CA ARG A 6 38.48 -34.61 27.25
C ARG A 6 38.52 -34.51 25.72
N GLU A 7 38.41 -33.24 25.29
CA GLU A 7 39.25 -32.49 24.33
C GLU A 7 39.60 -33.11 22.96
N ASN A 8 39.16 -32.43 21.89
CA ASN A 8 40.05 -32.13 20.78
C ASN A 8 39.64 -30.84 20.06
N LYS A 9 40.64 -29.95 19.88
CA LYS A 9 40.58 -28.70 19.12
C LYS A 9 40.63 -28.97 17.61
N HIS A 10 40.17 -27.98 16.86
CA HIS A 10 40.31 -27.77 15.40
C HIS A 10 39.45 -28.63 14.46
N PHE A 11 38.37 -28.04 13.96
CA PHE A 11 37.99 -28.15 12.54
C PHE A 11 37.24 -26.86 12.16
N SER A 12 37.97 -25.92 11.57
CA SER A 12 37.83 -25.51 10.18
C SER A 12 36.56 -24.73 9.86
N SER A 13 36.77 -23.43 9.70
CA SER A 13 35.93 -22.44 9.04
C SER A 13 35.14 -22.97 7.85
N TYR A 14 33.84 -23.19 8.03
CA TYR A 14 32.89 -23.23 6.91
C TYR A 14 32.35 -21.82 6.68
N VAL A 15 33.18 -21.06 5.99
CA VAL A 15 32.79 -19.88 5.21
C VAL A 15 31.76 -20.35 4.19
N TYR A 16 30.48 -20.03 4.39
CA TYR A 16 29.48 -20.13 3.33
C TYR A 16 29.81 -19.10 2.25
N LYS A 17 30.60 -19.55 1.28
CA LYS A 17 30.94 -18.83 0.06
C LYS A 17 29.77 -18.92 -0.90
N ALA A 18 28.70 -18.16 -0.64
CA ALA A 18 27.65 -17.91 -1.62
C ALA A 18 28.13 -16.81 -2.59
N ARG A 19 28.74 -17.23 -3.71
CA ARG A 19 28.95 -16.35 -4.88
C ARG A 19 27.77 -16.49 -5.85
N SER A 20 27.43 -15.35 -6.46
CA SER A 20 26.44 -15.10 -7.53
C SER A 20 25.00 -14.93 -7.04
N ARG A 21 24.32 -13.79 -7.26
CA ARG A 21 24.32 -12.90 -8.42
C ARG A 21 24.32 -11.43 -7.98
N VAL A 22 25.18 -10.61 -8.58
CA VAL A 22 25.03 -9.15 -8.54
C VAL A 22 23.66 -8.83 -9.15
N PRO A 23 22.75 -8.09 -8.47
CA PRO A 23 21.49 -7.72 -9.07
C PRO A 23 21.79 -6.88 -10.32
N GLN A 24 21.14 -7.24 -11.43
CA GLN A 24 21.16 -6.49 -12.68
C GLN A 24 21.09 -4.98 -12.40
N ARG A 25 22.10 -4.24 -12.88
CA ARG A 25 22.18 -2.79 -12.77
C ARG A 25 20.95 -2.21 -13.47
N TRP A 26 19.99 -1.75 -12.67
CA TRP A 26 18.74 -1.15 -13.14
C TRP A 26 19.06 0.00 -14.10
N LYS A 27 18.72 -0.15 -15.38
CA LYS A 27 18.54 1.00 -16.27
C LYS A 27 17.21 1.65 -15.90
N SER A 28 17.16 2.31 -14.74
CA SER A 28 15.99 3.11 -14.38
C SER A 28 15.92 4.29 -15.35
N SER A 29 14.74 4.55 -15.89
CA SER A 29 14.48 5.75 -16.71
C SER A 29 14.55 7.07 -15.92
N GLY A 30 15.10 7.06 -14.69
CA GLY A 30 15.03 8.15 -13.71
C GLY A 30 13.65 8.27 -13.03
N LYS A 31 12.65 7.50 -13.46
CA LYS A 31 11.28 7.57 -12.94
C LYS A 31 11.13 6.68 -11.72
N VAL A 32 10.78 7.27 -10.58
CA VAL A 32 10.53 6.57 -9.32
C VAL A 32 9.11 6.87 -8.83
N LEU A 33 8.41 5.83 -8.39
CA LEU A 33 7.06 5.90 -7.82
C LEU A 33 7.09 5.21 -6.46
N ALA A 34 6.49 5.81 -5.44
CA ALA A 34 6.34 5.19 -4.13
C ALA A 34 4.87 4.89 -3.79
N VAL A 35 4.62 3.68 -3.28
CA VAL A 35 3.37 3.29 -2.63
C VAL A 35 3.55 3.44 -1.13
N ARG A 36 2.89 4.43 -0.52
CA ARG A 36 2.95 4.63 0.92
C ARG A 36 2.14 3.57 1.68
N ARG A 37 2.48 3.37 2.95
CA ARG A 37 1.66 2.59 3.89
C ARG A 37 0.45 3.41 4.31
N GLU A 38 -0.72 2.79 4.33
CA GLU A 38 -1.95 3.40 4.86
C GLU A 38 -1.97 3.32 6.39
N ASP A 39 -2.30 4.44 7.02
CA ASP A 39 -2.32 4.64 8.47
C ASP A 39 -3.60 5.35 8.96
N ALA A 40 -4.43 5.89 8.05
CA ALA A 40 -5.67 6.58 8.38
C ALA A 40 -6.69 5.73 9.15
N SER A 41 -6.69 4.40 8.95
CA SER A 41 -7.54 3.47 9.70
C SER A 41 -6.90 2.09 9.80
N VAL A 42 -7.10 1.42 10.94
CA VAL A 42 -6.69 0.01 11.13
C VAL A 42 -7.43 -0.96 10.19
N TRP A 43 -8.57 -0.52 9.65
CA TRP A 43 -9.42 -1.28 8.73
C TRP A 43 -9.14 -0.98 7.27
N GLU A 44 -8.27 -0.01 6.95
CA GLU A 44 -7.89 0.26 5.56
C GLU A 44 -6.92 -0.81 5.07
N ARG A 45 -7.45 -1.75 4.30
CA ARG A 45 -6.71 -2.88 3.74
C ARG A 45 -6.39 -2.68 2.25
N ARG A 46 -6.93 -1.67 1.59
CA ARG A 46 -6.74 -1.49 0.14
C ARG A 46 -5.32 -1.01 -0.18
N ALA A 47 -4.98 -1.08 -1.46
CA ALA A 47 -3.75 -0.53 -2.02
C ALA A 47 -4.10 0.36 -3.23
N PRO A 48 -3.35 1.44 -3.48
CA PRO A 48 -3.60 2.31 -4.63
C PRO A 48 -3.30 1.61 -5.96
N ILE A 49 -2.38 0.64 -5.95
CA ILE A 49 -2.07 -0.22 -7.10
C ILE A 49 -1.87 -1.67 -6.67
N ALA A 50 -2.32 -2.59 -7.52
CA ALA A 50 -2.14 -4.02 -7.34
C ALA A 50 -0.77 -4.51 -7.84
N PRO A 51 -0.29 -5.69 -7.41
CA PRO A 51 1.00 -6.24 -7.85
C PRO A 51 1.15 -6.37 -9.37
N HIS A 52 0.06 -6.61 -10.12
CA HIS A 52 0.16 -6.69 -11.58
C HIS A 52 0.44 -5.32 -12.24
N HIS A 53 -0.11 -4.22 -11.70
CA HIS A 53 0.23 -2.85 -12.13
C HIS A 53 1.69 -2.54 -11.83
N VAL A 54 2.19 -2.97 -10.67
CA VAL A 54 3.62 -2.84 -10.32
C VAL A 54 4.49 -3.56 -11.35
N LYS A 55 4.13 -4.80 -11.70
CA LYS A 55 4.84 -5.58 -12.72
C LYS A 55 4.86 -4.90 -14.09
N GLN A 56 3.79 -4.19 -14.43
CA GLN A 56 3.73 -3.40 -15.66
C GLN A 56 4.70 -2.21 -15.59
N LEU A 57 4.63 -1.41 -14.53
CA LEU A 57 5.48 -0.24 -14.33
C LEU A 57 6.97 -0.61 -14.29
N THR A 58 7.33 -1.71 -13.62
CA THR A 58 8.72 -2.16 -13.54
C THR A 58 9.25 -2.63 -14.89
N LYS A 59 8.41 -3.28 -15.72
CA LYS A 59 8.74 -3.60 -17.12
C LYS A 59 8.95 -2.36 -17.98
N GLU A 60 8.20 -1.29 -17.72
CA GLU A 60 8.35 0.01 -18.39
C GLU A 60 9.56 0.83 -17.86
N GLY A 61 10.35 0.27 -16.94
CA GLY A 61 11.57 0.89 -16.42
C GLY A 61 11.33 1.93 -15.33
N VAL A 62 10.18 1.88 -14.65
CA VAL A 62 9.85 2.66 -13.46
C VAL A 62 10.33 1.92 -12.21
N LYS A 63 11.10 2.60 -11.36
CA LYS A 63 11.46 2.07 -10.03
C LYS A 63 10.25 2.23 -9.10
N VAL A 64 9.69 1.13 -8.62
CA VAL A 64 8.55 1.15 -7.71
C VAL A 64 9.00 0.81 -6.28
N LEU A 65 8.87 1.78 -5.39
CA LEU A 65 9.10 1.63 -3.96
C LEU A 65 7.79 1.33 -3.25
N VAL A 66 7.82 0.44 -2.27
CA VAL A 66 6.63 0.12 -1.48
C VAL A 66 7.01 0.11 -0.01
N GLN A 67 6.34 0.96 0.78
CA GLN A 67 6.49 0.89 2.23
C GLN A 67 5.92 -0.43 2.76
N PRO A 68 6.67 -1.13 3.65
CA PRO A 68 6.20 -2.32 4.35
C PRO A 68 4.83 -2.08 4.98
N SER A 69 3.92 -3.05 4.89
CA SER A 69 2.64 -2.97 5.58
C SER A 69 2.08 -4.36 5.81
N ASN A 70 1.79 -4.67 7.08
CA ASN A 70 1.10 -5.90 7.47
C ASN A 70 -0.42 -5.78 7.33
N ARG A 71 -0.91 -4.60 6.93
CA ARG A 71 -2.35 -4.33 6.81
C ARG A 71 -2.89 -4.52 5.40
N ARG A 72 -2.08 -4.25 4.38
CA ARG A 72 -2.51 -4.29 2.99
C ARG A 72 -3.04 -5.69 2.60
N ALA A 73 -4.11 -5.74 1.83
CA ALA A 73 -4.74 -6.98 1.35
C ALA A 73 -3.80 -7.81 0.46
N TYR A 74 -2.85 -7.15 -0.20
CA TYR A 74 -1.79 -7.81 -0.94
C TYR A 74 -0.58 -8.04 -0.03
N PRO A 75 -0.07 -9.29 0.09
CA PRO A 75 1.11 -9.57 0.88
C PRO A 75 2.35 -8.92 0.26
N MET A 76 3.33 -8.55 1.10
CA MET A 76 4.58 -7.92 0.64
C MET A 76 5.32 -8.76 -0.41
N GLN A 77 5.28 -10.08 -0.27
CA GLN A 77 5.91 -11.01 -1.22
C GLN A 77 5.35 -10.87 -2.65
N ALA A 78 4.07 -10.50 -2.81
CA ALA A 78 3.47 -10.28 -4.11
C ALA A 78 4.06 -9.03 -4.79
N TYR A 79 4.34 -7.97 -4.03
CA TYR A 79 5.02 -6.78 -4.55
C TYR A 79 6.47 -7.05 -4.94
N ILE A 80 7.21 -7.78 -4.11
CA ILE A 80 8.59 -8.21 -4.40
C ILE A 80 8.61 -9.02 -5.71
N SER A 81 7.70 -9.99 -5.84
CA SER A 81 7.60 -10.84 -7.04
C SER A 81 7.19 -10.07 -8.29
N ALA A 82 6.54 -8.91 -8.13
CA ALA A 82 6.22 -7.98 -9.21
C ALA A 82 7.37 -7.01 -9.56
N GLY A 83 8.50 -7.07 -8.83
CA GLY A 83 9.68 -6.24 -9.05
C GLY A 83 9.71 -4.93 -8.27
N ALA A 84 8.84 -4.74 -7.28
CA ALA A 84 8.96 -3.60 -6.37
C ALA A 84 10.10 -3.80 -5.36
N ILE A 85 10.61 -2.67 -4.86
CA ILE A 85 11.59 -2.60 -3.79
C ILE A 85 10.87 -2.24 -2.50
N ILE A 86 11.00 -3.09 -1.49
CA ILE A 86 10.40 -2.85 -0.17
C ILE A 86 11.38 -2.04 0.68
N GLN A 87 10.98 -0.83 1.09
CA GLN A 87 11.79 0.05 1.94
C GLN A 87 10.90 1.06 2.69
N GLU A 88 11.31 1.46 3.89
CA GLU A 88 10.58 2.46 4.70
C GLU A 88 10.78 3.88 4.16
N ASP A 89 12.02 4.26 3.85
CA ASP A 89 12.32 5.56 3.27
C ASP A 89 11.89 5.60 1.80
N ILE A 90 11.02 6.56 1.46
CA ILE A 90 10.51 6.79 0.11
C ILE A 90 10.86 8.19 -0.40
N SER A 91 11.76 8.89 0.29
CA SER A 91 12.16 10.28 0.00
C SER A 91 12.72 10.48 -1.40
N GLU A 92 13.32 9.45 -2.01
CA GLU A 92 13.80 9.52 -3.38
C GLU A 92 12.68 9.62 -4.43
N ALA A 93 11.46 9.17 -4.12
CA ALA A 93 10.37 9.18 -5.09
C ALA A 93 9.81 10.60 -5.29
N PRO A 94 9.74 11.12 -6.53
CA PRO A 94 9.05 12.37 -6.82
C PRO A 94 7.53 12.23 -6.80
N VAL A 95 7.01 11.01 -7.00
CA VAL A 95 5.56 10.71 -6.99
C VAL A 95 5.26 9.68 -5.91
N ILE A 96 4.32 10.01 -5.02
CA ILE A 96 3.89 9.17 -3.89
C ILE A 96 2.38 8.94 -4.01
N ILE A 97 1.97 7.69 -3.96
CA ILE A 97 0.55 7.30 -4.09
C ILE A 97 0.07 6.56 -2.86
N GLY A 98 -1.19 6.83 -2.50
CA GLY A 98 -1.90 6.23 -1.37
C GLY A 98 -3.40 6.20 -1.65
N VAL A 99 -4.16 5.52 -0.79
CA VAL A 99 -5.62 5.48 -0.88
C VAL A 99 -6.21 6.65 -0.10
N LYS A 100 -5.82 6.82 1.16
CA LYS A 100 -6.39 7.81 2.07
C LYS A 100 -5.44 8.98 2.33
N GLN A 101 -5.96 9.95 3.07
CA GLN A 101 -5.22 11.12 3.51
C GLN A 101 -3.92 10.74 4.25
N VAL A 102 -2.95 11.63 4.20
CA VAL A 102 -1.61 11.44 4.78
C VAL A 102 -1.53 12.27 6.06
N PRO A 103 -1.04 11.72 7.19
CA PRO A 103 -0.74 12.51 8.36
C PRO A 103 0.20 13.66 8.03
N ILE A 104 -0.03 14.84 8.60
CA ILE A 104 0.72 16.07 8.33
C ILE A 104 2.23 15.86 8.50
N ASP A 105 2.63 15.15 9.57
CA ASP A 105 4.04 14.89 9.87
C ASP A 105 4.72 13.94 8.86
N SER A 106 3.93 13.20 8.07
CA SER A 106 4.41 12.27 7.05
C SER A 106 4.45 12.86 5.64
N LEU A 107 4.01 14.11 5.45
CA LEU A 107 4.05 14.78 4.15
C LEU A 107 5.47 15.25 3.81
N LEU A 108 6.06 14.69 2.77
CA LEU A 108 7.38 15.09 2.29
C LEU A 108 7.27 16.34 1.39
N PRO A 109 8.09 17.38 1.60
CA PRO A 109 8.02 18.60 0.80
C PRO A 109 8.51 18.38 -0.64
N ASN A 110 8.06 19.25 -1.55
CA ASN A 110 8.44 19.26 -2.97
C ASN A 110 8.15 17.93 -3.71
N LYS A 111 7.08 17.24 -3.33
CA LYS A 111 6.63 15.98 -3.94
C LYS A 111 5.32 16.14 -4.69
N THR A 112 5.01 15.15 -5.53
CA THR A 112 3.67 14.95 -6.07
C THR A 112 2.99 13.83 -5.31
N TYR A 113 1.81 14.10 -4.76
CA TYR A 113 1.01 13.09 -4.08
C TYR A 113 -0.28 12.79 -4.86
N CYS A 114 -0.69 11.52 -4.88
CA CYS A 114 -2.01 11.13 -5.39
C CYS A 114 -2.75 10.29 -4.35
N PHE A 115 -3.89 10.78 -3.87
CA PHE A 115 -4.76 10.09 -2.90
C PHE A 115 -6.14 10.78 -2.84
N PHE A 116 -7.09 10.20 -2.11
CA PHE A 116 -8.34 10.89 -1.75
C PHE A 116 -8.09 11.86 -0.60
N SER A 117 -7.88 13.15 -0.91
CA SER A 117 -7.59 14.15 0.13
C SER A 117 -8.81 14.51 0.97
N HIS A 118 -10.01 14.37 0.39
CA HIS A 118 -11.25 14.78 1.02
C HIS A 118 -11.18 16.26 1.46
N THR A 119 -10.71 17.14 0.57
CA THR A 119 -10.59 18.59 0.83
C THR A 119 -11.46 19.44 -0.12
N ILE A 120 -11.87 18.88 -1.26
CA ILE A 120 -12.57 19.62 -2.32
C ILE A 120 -13.97 20.12 -1.95
N LYS A 121 -14.54 19.64 -0.83
CA LYS A 121 -15.81 20.10 -0.27
C LYS A 121 -15.60 20.85 1.04
N ALA A 122 -14.40 21.41 1.26
CA ALA A 122 -14.02 22.13 2.47
C ALA A 122 -14.25 21.33 3.76
N GLN A 123 -13.92 20.04 3.76
CA GLN A 123 -14.06 19.21 4.95
C GLN A 123 -13.03 19.63 6.01
N GLU A 124 -13.52 20.27 7.07
CA GLU A 124 -12.75 20.91 8.15
C GLU A 124 -11.59 20.04 8.65
N ALA A 125 -11.84 18.75 8.90
CA ALA A 125 -10.84 17.81 9.43
C ALA A 125 -9.57 17.67 8.57
N ASN A 126 -9.65 17.92 7.26
CA ASN A 126 -8.51 17.78 6.34
C ASN A 126 -7.95 19.13 5.86
N MET A 127 -8.54 20.26 6.27
CA MET A 127 -8.06 21.58 5.85
C MET A 127 -6.64 21.88 6.33
N PRO A 128 -6.23 21.55 7.58
CA PRO A 128 -4.83 21.73 8.00
C PRO A 128 -3.83 20.91 7.16
N MET A 129 -4.24 19.75 6.64
CA MET A 129 -3.40 18.98 5.70
C MET A 129 -3.28 19.71 4.36
N LEU A 130 -4.35 20.35 3.89
CA LEU A 130 -4.29 21.14 2.66
C LEU A 130 -3.36 22.36 2.82
N ASP A 131 -3.43 23.06 3.94
CA ASP A 131 -2.53 24.18 4.25
C ASP A 131 -1.07 23.71 4.22
N CYS A 132 -0.78 22.58 4.89
CA CYS A 132 0.54 21.96 4.88
C CYS A 132 1.00 21.55 3.46
N ILE A 133 0.09 21.05 2.61
CA ILE A 133 0.39 20.71 1.21
C ILE A 133 0.83 21.97 0.44
N LEU A 134 0.17 23.10 0.65
CA LEU A 134 0.53 24.37 0.03
C LEU A 134 1.88 24.89 0.56
N GLU A 135 2.06 24.94 1.87
CA GLU A 135 3.29 25.39 2.54
C GLU A 135 4.52 24.58 2.11
N ARG A 136 4.36 23.27 1.96
CA ARG A 136 5.47 22.35 1.61
C ARG A 136 5.70 22.23 0.10
N ASN A 137 5.04 23.07 -0.71
CA ASN A 137 5.12 23.04 -2.17
C ASN A 137 4.83 21.64 -2.74
N ILE A 138 3.78 20.99 -2.22
CA ILE A 138 3.35 19.67 -2.65
C ILE A 138 2.31 19.81 -3.74
N ARG A 139 2.50 19.08 -4.85
CA ARG A 139 1.48 18.95 -5.90
C ARG A 139 0.52 17.82 -5.55
N LEU A 140 -0.73 18.15 -5.29
CA LEU A 140 -1.78 17.18 -5.00
C LEU A 140 -2.59 16.81 -6.24
N ILE A 141 -2.66 15.52 -6.55
CA ILE A 141 -3.56 14.93 -7.55
C ILE A 141 -4.68 14.19 -6.78
N ASP A 142 -5.81 14.87 -6.57
CA ASP A 142 -6.93 14.29 -5.85
C ASP A 142 -7.71 13.29 -6.73
N TYR A 143 -7.74 12.04 -6.30
CA TYR A 143 -8.49 10.96 -6.96
C TYR A 143 -10.00 11.25 -7.06
N GLU A 144 -10.55 12.09 -6.17
CA GLU A 144 -11.97 12.47 -6.23
C GLU A 144 -12.33 13.20 -7.54
N LYS A 145 -11.37 13.94 -8.11
CA LYS A 145 -11.58 14.79 -9.30
C LYS A 145 -10.98 14.24 -10.59
N LEU A 146 -10.42 13.04 -10.58
CA LEU A 146 -9.96 12.37 -11.80
C LEU A 146 -11.15 11.91 -12.65
N VAL A 147 -11.28 12.48 -13.85
CA VAL A 147 -12.31 12.16 -14.83
C VAL A 147 -11.70 11.86 -16.20
N ASP A 148 -12.41 11.11 -17.04
CA ASP A 148 -12.07 10.89 -18.44
C ASP A 148 -12.52 12.05 -19.35
N SER A 149 -12.30 11.91 -20.66
CA SER A 149 -12.71 12.90 -21.66
C SER A 149 -14.23 13.12 -21.76
N LYS A 150 -15.03 12.21 -21.19
CA LYS A 150 -16.49 12.29 -21.15
C LYS A 150 -17.00 12.75 -19.77
N GLY A 151 -16.10 13.17 -18.87
CA GLY A 151 -16.43 13.63 -17.52
C GLY A 151 -16.77 12.50 -16.53
N GLN A 152 -16.56 11.23 -16.89
CA GLN A 152 -16.80 10.10 -15.99
C GLN A 152 -15.62 9.88 -15.06
N ARG A 153 -15.89 9.67 -13.77
CA ARG A 153 -14.85 9.43 -12.78
C ARG A 153 -14.11 8.12 -13.07
N VAL A 154 -12.79 8.22 -13.20
CA VAL A 154 -11.93 7.05 -13.50
C VAL A 154 -11.49 6.29 -12.24
N VAL A 155 -11.52 6.95 -11.08
CA VAL A 155 -11.22 6.32 -9.78
C VAL A 155 -12.46 6.36 -8.90
N ALA A 156 -13.16 5.22 -8.81
CA ALA A 156 -14.33 5.07 -7.94
C ALA A 156 -14.48 3.62 -7.43
N PHE A 157 -15.09 3.47 -6.25
CA PHE A 157 -15.31 2.16 -5.62
C PHE A 157 -16.77 1.71 -5.63
N GLY A 158 -17.65 2.39 -6.39
CA GLY A 158 -19.11 2.26 -6.29
C GLY A 158 -19.63 0.82 -6.45
N LYS A 159 -19.13 0.08 -7.44
CA LYS A 159 -19.56 -1.31 -7.68
C LYS A 159 -19.33 -2.20 -6.46
N PHE A 160 -18.12 -2.20 -5.90
CA PHE A 160 -17.80 -3.02 -4.74
C PHE A 160 -18.42 -2.48 -3.45
N ALA A 161 -18.65 -1.17 -3.34
CA ALA A 161 -19.42 -0.60 -2.23
C ALA A 161 -20.86 -1.15 -2.22
N GLY A 162 -21.50 -1.25 -3.39
CA GLY A 162 -22.83 -1.88 -3.51
C GLY A 162 -22.84 -3.35 -3.13
N VAL A 163 -21.88 -4.13 -3.62
CA VAL A 163 -21.74 -5.56 -3.27
C VAL A 163 -21.53 -5.74 -1.77
N ALA A 164 -20.62 -4.98 -1.16
CA ALA A 164 -20.39 -5.02 0.28
C ALA A 164 -21.64 -4.62 1.08
N GLY A 165 -22.38 -3.62 0.61
CA GLY A 165 -23.66 -3.19 1.20
C GLY A 165 -24.71 -4.30 1.20
N ILE A 166 -24.89 -5.00 0.08
CA ILE A 166 -25.83 -6.13 -0.01
C ILE A 166 -25.45 -7.23 0.97
N ILE A 167 -24.18 -7.64 0.99
CA ILE A 167 -23.69 -8.69 1.91
C ILE A 167 -23.96 -8.28 3.37
N ASN A 168 -23.67 -7.02 3.72
CA ASN A 168 -23.85 -6.54 5.09
C ASN A 168 -25.34 -6.48 5.49
N ILE A 169 -26.22 -6.09 4.58
CA ILE A 169 -27.68 -6.07 4.82
C ILE A 169 -28.22 -7.49 4.98
N LEU A 170 -27.84 -8.43 4.11
CA LEU A 170 -28.26 -9.83 4.21
C LEU A 170 -27.80 -10.45 5.52
N HIS A 171 -26.54 -10.23 5.90
CA HIS A 171 -26.01 -10.69 7.19
C HIS A 171 -26.76 -10.07 8.38
N GLY A 172 -27.00 -8.75 8.36
CA GLY A 172 -27.79 -8.06 9.39
C GLY A 172 -29.22 -8.59 9.51
N LEU A 173 -29.86 -8.91 8.38
CA LEU A 173 -31.17 -9.57 8.34
C LEU A 173 -31.11 -10.98 8.93
N GLY A 174 -30.06 -11.76 8.61
CA GLY A 174 -29.80 -13.07 9.19
C GLY A 174 -29.76 -13.01 10.72
N LEU A 175 -28.93 -12.12 11.27
CA LEU A 175 -28.84 -11.91 12.72
C LEU A 175 -30.18 -11.53 13.36
N ARG A 176 -30.96 -10.68 12.68
CA ARG A 176 -32.29 -10.27 13.17
C ARG A 176 -33.28 -11.42 13.17
N LEU A 177 -33.33 -12.22 12.11
CA LEU A 177 -34.23 -13.38 11.99
C LEU A 177 -33.89 -14.45 13.02
N LEU A 178 -32.61 -14.72 13.25
CA LEU A 178 -32.17 -15.62 14.33
C LEU A 178 -32.61 -15.14 15.70
N ALA A 179 -32.47 -13.85 16.00
CA ALA A 179 -32.91 -13.28 17.27
C ALA A 179 -34.44 -13.39 17.48
N LEU A 180 -35.21 -13.52 16.40
CA LEU A 180 -36.66 -13.76 16.43
C LEU A 180 -37.02 -15.25 16.43
N GLY A 181 -36.05 -16.16 16.41
CA GLY A 181 -36.26 -17.61 16.42
C GLY A 181 -36.52 -18.23 15.05
N HIS A 182 -36.28 -17.51 13.95
CA HIS A 182 -36.43 -18.04 12.60
C HIS A 182 -35.14 -18.69 12.08
N HIS A 183 -35.27 -19.81 11.36
CA HIS A 183 -34.18 -20.35 10.55
C HIS A 183 -33.93 -19.44 9.35
N THR A 184 -32.67 -19.13 9.04
CA THR A 184 -32.30 -18.21 7.95
C THR A 184 -31.05 -18.68 7.21
N PRO A 185 -31.02 -18.59 5.87
CA PRO A 185 -29.83 -18.91 5.07
C PRO A 185 -28.82 -17.75 4.98
N PHE A 186 -29.09 -16.62 5.65
CA PHE A 186 -28.28 -15.41 5.55
C PHE A 186 -27.23 -15.26 6.66
N MET A 187 -26.71 -16.38 7.17
CA MET A 187 -25.61 -16.44 8.13
C MET A 187 -24.30 -16.85 7.45
#